data_AF-A0A7V0X1I7-F1
#
_entry.id   AF-A0A7V0X1I7-F1
#
_cell.length_a   1.000
_cell.length_b   1.000
_cell.length_c   1.000
_cell.angle_alpha   90.00
_cell.angle_beta   90.00
_cell.angle_gamma   90.00
#
_symmetry.space_group_name_H-M   'P 1'
#
loop_
_entity.id
_entity.type
_entity.pdbx_description
1 polymer ?
#
loop_
_entity_poly.entity_id
_entity_poly.type
_entity_poly.pdbx_seq_one_letter_code
_entity_poly.pdbx_strand_id
1 'polypeptide(L)'
;MNQTRLSGHRRIYGAVIIALIAAAGFFGFYVYLERTVTGDLKNYLGEIYRAERAVVENLPIYEDWTSPEKEQKLRRYLLNDHLEAVRKTGLEPVRNDNEIPALAEKNILKPLDGRERLYYFYNVKKEYRYLAPFAAEGLDLLCRRFQGKLNRKGAVPPVKIAISSAIRPVTYQTDLRKRNLNAGLESSHPYGVSFDIFYDDYFVSLPDASGRLPLSRAVVSTLNRKFGFVLGDSLRRQFRAALAETLMDLQDEGLLYAILEKRQRCYHVTILKK
;
A
#
# COMPACT_ATOMS: atom_id res chain seq x y z
N MET A 1 -35.73 68.04 -25.87
CA MET A 1 -34.50 67.27 -26.19
C MET A 1 -33.63 66.86 -24.99
N ASN A 2 -33.98 67.19 -23.72
CA ASN A 2 -33.12 66.88 -22.55
C ASN A 2 -33.50 65.61 -21.76
N GLN A 3 -34.75 65.15 -21.75
CA GLN A 3 -35.16 64.00 -20.92
C GLN A 3 -34.62 62.64 -21.42
N THR A 4 -34.43 62.46 -22.73
CA THR A 4 -33.88 61.22 -23.32
C THR A 4 -32.38 61.04 -23.09
N ARG A 5 -31.59 62.13 -23.00
CA ARG A 5 -30.18 62.06 -22.61
C ARG A 5 -30.01 61.75 -21.12
N LEU A 6 -30.82 62.37 -20.26
CA LEU A 6 -30.82 62.12 -18.81
C LEU A 6 -31.21 60.67 -18.45
N SER A 7 -32.13 60.06 -19.19
CA SER A 7 -32.50 58.64 -18.99
C SER A 7 -31.40 57.67 -19.44
N GLY A 8 -30.68 57.99 -20.51
CA GLY A 8 -29.51 57.23 -20.99
C GLY A 8 -28.37 57.23 -19.97
N HIS A 9 -28.03 58.39 -19.41
CA HIS A 9 -27.00 58.50 -18.37
C HIS A 9 -27.36 57.70 -17.11
N ARG A 10 -28.62 57.80 -16.62
CA ARG A 10 -29.07 57.01 -15.45
C ARG A 10 -28.96 55.49 -15.68
N ARG A 11 -29.25 55.01 -16.89
CA ARG A 11 -29.08 53.59 -17.24
C ARG A 11 -27.60 53.17 -17.26
N ILE A 12 -26.72 54.02 -17.79
CA ILE A 12 -25.27 53.77 -17.81
C ILE A 12 -24.72 53.74 -16.38
N TYR A 13 -25.06 54.72 -15.54
CA TYR A 13 -24.63 54.74 -14.13
C TYR A 13 -25.15 53.52 -13.35
N GLY A 14 -26.41 53.12 -13.57
CA GLY A 14 -26.96 51.90 -12.99
C GLY A 14 -26.19 50.64 -13.42
N ALA A 15 -25.86 50.51 -14.71
CA ALA A 15 -25.09 49.39 -15.23
C ALA A 15 -23.66 49.35 -14.66
N VAL A 16 -22.99 50.50 -14.52
CA VAL A 16 -21.65 50.61 -13.91
C VAL A 16 -21.69 50.19 -12.43
N ILE A 17 -22.70 50.63 -11.67
CA ILE A 17 -22.86 50.24 -10.26
C ILE A 17 -23.06 48.73 -10.14
N ILE A 18 -23.92 48.13 -10.97
CA ILE A 18 -24.14 46.67 -10.99
C ILE A 18 -22.83 45.95 -11.31
N ALA A 19 -22.07 46.42 -12.31
CA ALA A 19 -20.78 45.84 -12.67
C ALA A 19 -19.76 45.91 -11.52
N LEU A 20 -19.70 47.05 -10.81
CA LEU A 20 -18.82 47.21 -9.64
C LEU A 20 -19.21 46.29 -8.48
N ILE A 21 -20.51 46.14 -8.21
CA ILE A 21 -21.01 45.21 -7.18
C ILE A 21 -20.67 43.76 -7.56
N ALA A 22 -20.87 43.39 -8.83
CA ALA A 22 -20.53 42.07 -9.33
C ALA A 22 -19.02 41.79 -9.23
N ALA A 23 -18.18 42.77 -9.58
CA ALA A 23 -16.72 42.67 -9.47
C ALA A 23 -16.28 42.54 -8.00
N ALA A 24 -16.86 43.33 -7.09
CA ALA A 24 -16.58 43.23 -5.65
C ALA A 24 -17.03 41.87 -5.08
N GLY A 25 -18.20 41.37 -5.49
CA GLY A 25 -18.69 40.05 -5.14
C GLY A 25 -17.78 38.93 -5.65
N PHE A 26 -17.33 39.02 -6.90
CA PHE A 26 -16.38 38.08 -7.49
C PHE A 26 -15.03 38.11 -6.76
N PHE A 27 -14.50 39.30 -6.46
CA PHE A 27 -13.27 39.46 -5.70
C PHE A 27 -13.38 38.88 -4.29
N GLY A 28 -14.48 39.17 -3.58
CA GLY A 28 -14.74 38.59 -2.27
C GLY A 28 -14.84 37.06 -2.30
N PHE A 29 -15.52 36.51 -3.32
CA PHE A 29 -15.60 35.07 -3.54
C PHE A 29 -14.23 34.45 -3.86
N TYR A 30 -13.41 35.10 -4.70
CA TYR A 30 -12.05 34.68 -5.00
C TYR A 30 -11.19 34.62 -3.73
N VAL A 31 -11.18 35.68 -2.92
CA VAL A 31 -10.42 35.73 -1.66
C VAL A 31 -10.92 34.66 -0.68
N TYR A 32 -12.23 34.42 -0.60
CA TYR A 32 -12.80 33.35 0.22
C TYR A 32 -12.33 31.96 -0.24
N LEU A 33 -12.39 31.68 -1.55
CA LEU A 33 -11.90 30.44 -2.12
C LEU A 33 -10.41 30.25 -1.85
N GLU A 34 -9.58 31.25 -2.13
CA GLU A 34 -8.13 31.20 -1.95
C GLU A 34 -7.77 30.91 -0.48
N ARG A 35 -8.36 31.64 0.47
CA ARG A 35 -8.11 31.43 1.90
C ARG A 35 -8.54 30.04 2.36
N THR A 36 -9.71 29.59 1.92
CA THR A 36 -10.25 28.29 2.34
C THR A 36 -9.43 27.14 1.77
N VAL A 37 -9.12 27.16 0.48
CA VAL A 37 -8.30 26.12 -0.17
C VAL A 37 -6.88 26.09 0.41
N THR A 38 -6.27 27.26 0.61
CA THR A 38 -4.94 27.35 1.22
C THR A 38 -4.95 26.84 2.67
N GLY A 39 -5.99 27.16 3.44
CA GLY A 39 -6.17 26.66 4.80
C GLY A 39 -6.31 25.13 4.85
N ASP A 40 -7.17 24.57 4.00
CA ASP A 40 -7.37 23.12 3.89
C ASP A 40 -6.06 22.40 3.50
N LEU A 41 -5.31 22.94 2.53
CA LEU A 41 -4.01 22.39 2.13
C LEU A 41 -2.97 22.46 3.25
N LYS A 42 -2.90 23.56 4.00
CA LYS A 42 -1.99 23.68 5.16
C LYS A 42 -2.33 22.65 6.23
N ASN A 43 -3.61 22.44 6.52
CA ASN A 43 -4.05 21.44 7.49
C ASN A 43 -3.66 20.03 7.03
N TYR A 44 -3.90 19.70 5.76
CA TYR A 44 -3.51 18.42 5.17
C TYR A 44 -2.00 18.17 5.23
N LEU A 45 -1.17 19.16 4.86
CA LEU A 45 0.28 19.05 4.98
C LEU A 45 0.72 18.91 6.45
N GLY A 46 0.01 19.56 7.38
CA GLY A 46 0.21 19.37 8.81
C GLY A 46 -0.09 17.95 9.29
N GLU A 47 -1.11 17.29 8.73
CA GLU A 47 -1.41 15.88 9.00
C GLU A 47 -0.34 14.94 8.47
N ILE A 48 0.16 15.17 7.26
CA ILE A 48 1.30 14.42 6.69
C ILE A 48 2.51 14.55 7.61
N TYR A 49 2.84 15.77 8.03
CA TYR A 49 3.97 16.01 8.92
C TYR A 49 3.80 15.29 10.26
N ARG A 50 2.61 15.36 10.87
CA ARG A 50 2.31 14.62 12.11
C ARG A 50 2.44 13.11 11.94
N ALA A 51 1.96 12.56 10.82
CA ALA A 51 2.10 11.14 10.51
C ALA A 51 3.57 10.73 10.38
N GLU A 52 4.37 11.52 9.67
CA GLU A 52 5.81 11.28 9.54
C GLU A 52 6.51 11.32 10.89
N ARG A 53 6.27 12.38 11.68
CA ARG A 53 6.84 12.53 13.03
C ARG A 53 6.46 11.39 13.95
N ALA A 54 5.20 10.95 13.93
CA ALA A 54 4.75 9.83 14.74
C ALA A 54 5.56 8.55 14.45
N VAL A 55 5.85 8.26 13.17
CA VAL A 55 6.68 7.10 12.83
C VAL A 55 8.14 7.30 13.25
N VAL A 56 8.73 8.47 12.95
CA VAL A 56 10.14 8.77 13.28
C VAL A 56 10.41 8.72 14.78
N GLU A 57 9.50 9.27 15.58
CA GLU A 57 9.64 9.32 17.04
C GLU A 57 9.35 7.96 17.70
N ASN A 58 8.41 7.19 17.16
CA ASN A 58 8.06 5.88 17.70
C ASN A 58 9.07 4.78 17.33
N LEU A 59 9.69 4.90 16.15
CA LEU A 59 10.64 3.93 15.60
C LEU A 59 11.98 4.60 15.24
N PRO A 60 12.72 5.09 16.25
CA PRO A 60 14.02 5.67 16.01
C PRO A 60 15.00 4.60 15.52
N ILE A 61 15.72 4.91 14.46
CA ILE A 61 16.73 4.01 13.87
C ILE A 61 18.09 4.40 14.44
N TYR A 62 18.49 3.71 15.51
CA TYR A 62 19.79 3.96 16.15
C TYR A 62 20.93 3.13 15.55
N GLU A 63 20.63 2.04 14.84
CA GLU A 63 21.63 1.12 14.26
C GLU A 63 21.25 0.65 12.85
N ASP A 64 22.24 0.11 12.13
CA ASP A 64 22.02 -0.53 10.85
C ASP A 64 21.24 -1.83 11.06
N TRP A 65 19.95 -1.76 10.79
CA TRP A 65 18.97 -2.80 11.14
C TRP A 65 19.16 -4.10 10.32
N THR A 66 20.03 -4.09 9.29
CA THR A 66 20.56 -5.29 8.61
C THR A 66 21.77 -5.85 9.33
N SER A 67 21.65 -6.19 10.61
CA SER A 67 22.71 -6.94 11.27
C SER A 67 22.84 -8.33 10.63
N PRO A 68 24.06 -8.87 10.47
CA PRO A 68 24.26 -10.22 9.94
C PRO A 68 23.44 -11.29 10.69
N GLU A 69 23.21 -11.11 12.00
CA GLU A 69 22.41 -12.00 12.83
C GLU A 69 20.92 -12.03 12.44
N LYS A 70 20.32 -10.85 12.21
CA LYS A 70 18.91 -10.77 11.78
C LYS A 70 18.74 -11.35 10.38
N GLU A 71 19.70 -11.10 9.50
CA GLU A 71 19.73 -11.76 8.20
C GLU A 71 19.83 -13.28 8.32
N GLN A 72 20.67 -13.78 9.23
CA GLN A 72 20.80 -15.22 9.47
C GLN A 72 19.51 -15.83 9.98
N LYS A 73 18.76 -15.14 10.85
CA LYS A 73 17.42 -15.58 11.30
C LYS A 73 16.44 -15.70 10.13
N LEU A 74 16.43 -14.74 9.21
CA LEU A 74 15.63 -14.76 7.97
C LEU A 74 16.25 -15.65 6.87
N ARG A 75 17.28 -16.43 7.19
CA ARG A 75 17.86 -17.47 6.33
C ARG A 75 17.93 -18.82 7.05
N ARG A 76 17.24 -18.96 8.20
CA ARG A 76 17.16 -20.20 8.97
C ARG A 76 16.47 -21.30 8.19
N TYR A 77 15.36 -20.96 7.54
CA TYR A 77 14.61 -21.85 6.66
C TYR A 77 14.91 -21.46 5.22
N LEU A 78 15.36 -22.44 4.44
CA LEU A 78 15.70 -22.27 3.03
C LEU A 78 14.61 -22.89 2.15
N LEU A 79 14.80 -22.84 0.83
CA LEU A 79 13.81 -23.30 -0.14
C LEU A 79 13.28 -24.72 0.17
N ASN A 80 14.14 -25.65 0.58
CA ASN A 80 13.72 -27.02 0.90
C ASN A 80 12.74 -27.08 2.07
N ASP A 81 12.93 -26.26 3.11
CA ASP A 81 12.02 -26.19 4.26
C ASP A 81 10.64 -25.66 3.85
N HIS A 82 10.62 -24.68 2.95
CA HIS A 82 9.38 -24.15 2.37
C HIS A 82 8.64 -25.21 1.55
N LEU A 83 9.37 -26.00 0.75
CA LEU A 83 8.80 -27.09 -0.03
C LEU A 83 8.29 -28.24 0.86
N GLU A 84 8.98 -28.53 1.96
CA GLU A 84 8.49 -29.50 2.95
C GLU A 84 7.21 -29.01 3.63
N ALA A 85 7.15 -27.72 4.02
CA ALA A 85 5.95 -27.11 4.57
C ALA A 85 4.77 -27.21 3.60
N VAL A 86 5.00 -26.93 2.32
CA VAL A 86 4.01 -27.09 1.25
C VAL A 86 3.50 -28.53 1.17
N ARG A 87 4.41 -29.53 1.15
CA ARG A 87 4.06 -30.96 1.05
C ARG A 87 3.14 -31.41 2.19
N LYS A 88 3.34 -30.87 3.41
CA LYS A 88 2.49 -31.15 4.58
C LYS A 88 1.05 -30.65 4.44
N THR A 89 0.77 -29.70 3.53
CA THR A 89 -0.58 -29.15 3.36
C THR A 89 -1.54 -30.09 2.65
N GLY A 90 -1.01 -31.02 1.84
CA GLY A 90 -1.78 -31.89 0.94
C GLY A 90 -2.37 -31.17 -0.27
N LEU A 91 -1.94 -29.94 -0.56
CA LEU A 91 -2.39 -29.18 -1.73
C LEU A 91 -1.63 -29.63 -2.99
N GLU A 92 -2.35 -29.65 -4.10
CA GLU A 92 -1.77 -29.88 -5.43
C GLU A 92 -1.33 -28.54 -6.06
N PRO A 93 -0.25 -28.52 -6.85
CA PRO A 93 0.20 -27.31 -7.52
C PRO A 93 -0.75 -26.92 -8.65
N VAL A 94 -1.12 -25.63 -8.70
CA VAL A 94 -1.85 -25.02 -9.82
C VAL A 94 -0.98 -25.10 -11.06
N ARG A 95 -1.44 -25.82 -12.09
CA ARG A 95 -0.61 -26.12 -13.25
C ARG A 95 -0.60 -24.96 -14.24
N ASN A 96 -1.76 -24.36 -14.47
CA ASN A 96 -1.96 -23.29 -15.44
C ASN A 96 -3.00 -22.28 -14.96
N ASP A 97 -3.03 -21.13 -15.63
CA ASP A 97 -3.86 -19.97 -15.28
C ASP A 97 -5.37 -20.29 -15.31
N ASN A 98 -5.80 -21.22 -16.18
CA ASN A 98 -7.21 -21.58 -16.34
C ASN A 98 -7.76 -22.40 -15.15
N GLU A 99 -6.89 -23.00 -14.33
CA GLU A 99 -7.30 -23.73 -13.13
C GLU A 99 -7.68 -22.79 -11.98
N ILE A 100 -7.16 -21.55 -11.97
CA ILE A 100 -7.33 -20.62 -10.84
C ILE A 100 -8.82 -20.32 -10.55
N PRO A 101 -9.67 -19.98 -11.54
CA PRO A 101 -11.09 -19.71 -11.28
C PRO A 101 -11.82 -20.93 -10.71
N ALA A 102 -11.57 -22.12 -11.27
CA ALA A 102 -12.20 -23.37 -10.82
C ALA A 102 -11.78 -23.75 -9.39
N LEU A 103 -10.52 -23.48 -9.01
CA LEU A 103 -10.03 -23.69 -7.65
C LEU A 103 -10.58 -22.63 -6.67
N ALA A 104 -10.83 -21.41 -7.14
CA ALA A 104 -11.48 -20.37 -6.35
C ALA A 104 -12.95 -20.72 -6.05
N GLU A 105 -13.69 -21.23 -7.04
CA GLU A 105 -15.07 -21.71 -6.85
C GLU A 105 -15.16 -22.87 -5.83
N LYS A 106 -14.14 -23.73 -5.80
CA LYS A 106 -14.02 -24.83 -4.83
C LYS A 106 -13.51 -24.41 -3.46
N ASN A 107 -13.29 -23.11 -3.21
CA ASN A 107 -12.67 -22.57 -1.99
C ASN A 107 -11.28 -23.13 -1.67
N ILE A 108 -10.58 -23.69 -2.67
CA ILE A 108 -9.17 -24.11 -2.52
C ILE A 108 -8.27 -22.89 -2.63
N LEU A 109 -8.66 -21.91 -3.44
CA LEU A 109 -8.05 -20.58 -3.52
C LEU A 109 -9.03 -19.51 -3.09
N LYS A 110 -8.51 -18.45 -2.49
CA LYS A 110 -9.26 -17.27 -2.04
C LYS A 110 -8.72 -16.03 -2.77
N PRO A 111 -9.58 -15.22 -3.40
CA PRO A 111 -9.16 -13.97 -4.00
C PRO A 111 -8.68 -12.98 -2.94
N LEU A 112 -7.61 -12.27 -3.27
CA LEU A 112 -7.00 -11.25 -2.42
C LEU A 112 -7.53 -9.84 -2.75
N ASP A 113 -8.86 -9.71 -2.85
CA ASP A 113 -9.52 -8.45 -3.19
C ASP A 113 -9.88 -7.58 -1.97
N GLY A 114 -9.95 -6.27 -2.18
CA GLY A 114 -10.44 -5.30 -1.18
C GLY A 114 -9.51 -4.10 -0.97
N ARG A 115 -10.10 -2.91 -0.84
CA ARG A 115 -9.34 -1.66 -0.64
C ARG A 115 -8.86 -1.47 0.81
N GLU A 116 -9.56 -2.10 1.76
CA GLU A 116 -9.24 -2.03 3.20
C GLU A 116 -8.04 -2.87 3.62
N ARG A 117 -7.45 -3.65 2.70
CA ARG A 117 -6.30 -4.49 3.02
C ARG A 117 -5.07 -3.62 3.32
N LEU A 118 -4.30 -4.06 4.31
CA LEU A 118 -3.02 -3.48 4.75
C LEU A 118 -1.85 -3.90 3.85
N TYR A 119 -2.14 -4.15 2.57
CA TYR A 119 -1.15 -4.44 1.56
C TYR A 119 -1.68 -4.02 0.18
N TYR A 120 -0.78 -3.87 -0.78
CA TYR A 120 -1.13 -3.62 -2.18
C TYR A 120 -0.29 -4.51 -3.09
N PHE A 121 -0.74 -4.69 -4.32
CA PHE A 121 -0.02 -5.48 -5.31
C PHE A 121 0.86 -4.58 -6.17
N TYR A 122 2.17 -4.87 -6.19
CA TYR A 122 3.11 -4.22 -7.08
C TYR A 122 3.30 -5.08 -8.33
N ASN A 123 2.72 -4.66 -9.46
CA ASN A 123 2.78 -5.35 -10.75
C ASN A 123 2.30 -6.82 -10.78
N VAL A 124 1.53 -7.27 -9.77
CA VAL A 124 0.87 -8.58 -9.79
C VAL A 124 -0.47 -8.44 -10.50
N LYS A 125 -0.65 -9.17 -11.62
CA LYS A 125 -1.90 -9.15 -12.38
C LYS A 125 -3.05 -9.75 -11.57
N LYS A 126 -4.30 -9.33 -11.84
CA LYS A 126 -5.47 -9.69 -11.00
C LYS A 126 -5.73 -11.19 -10.97
N GLU A 127 -5.53 -11.87 -12.09
CA GLU A 127 -5.64 -13.31 -12.25
C GLU A 127 -4.69 -14.12 -11.35
N TYR A 128 -3.63 -13.49 -10.82
CA TYR A 128 -2.65 -14.13 -9.93
C TYR A 128 -2.76 -13.67 -8.47
N ARG A 129 -3.83 -12.97 -8.08
CA ARG A 129 -4.01 -12.45 -6.71
C ARG A 129 -4.81 -13.42 -5.85
N TYR A 130 -4.31 -14.65 -5.75
CA TYR A 130 -4.96 -15.71 -4.99
C TYR A 130 -3.97 -16.39 -4.05
N LEU A 131 -4.48 -16.86 -2.92
CA LEU A 131 -3.78 -17.74 -1.99
C LEU A 131 -4.76 -18.79 -1.48
N ALA A 132 -4.25 -19.90 -0.94
CA ALA A 132 -5.07 -20.80 -0.13
C ALA A 132 -5.70 -20.01 1.04
N PRO A 133 -6.94 -20.33 1.48
CA PRO A 133 -7.63 -19.54 2.50
C PRO A 133 -6.81 -19.27 3.78
N PHE A 134 -6.15 -20.30 4.32
CA PHE A 134 -5.32 -20.17 5.51
C PHE A 134 -4.07 -19.28 5.27
N ALA A 135 -3.52 -19.31 4.06
CA ALA A 135 -2.38 -18.47 3.70
C ALA A 135 -2.80 -17.00 3.52
N ALA A 136 -4.00 -16.75 2.98
CA ALA A 136 -4.58 -15.41 2.95
C ALA A 136 -4.81 -14.85 4.37
N GLU A 137 -5.31 -15.69 5.29
CA GLU A 137 -5.46 -15.31 6.70
C GLU A 137 -4.11 -15.08 7.40
N GLY A 138 -3.08 -15.87 7.05
CA GLY A 138 -1.71 -15.67 7.50
C GLY A 138 -1.13 -14.34 7.03
N LEU A 139 -1.37 -13.95 5.77
CA LEU A 139 -0.99 -12.64 5.25
C LEU A 139 -1.71 -11.49 6.00
N ASP A 140 -3.02 -11.63 6.26
CA ASP A 140 -3.78 -10.64 7.04
C ASP A 140 -3.27 -10.53 8.49
N LEU A 141 -2.91 -11.66 9.12
CA LEU A 141 -2.28 -11.69 10.44
C LEU A 141 -0.92 -10.98 10.43
N LEU A 142 -0.07 -11.27 9.44
CA LEU A 142 1.22 -10.61 9.25
C LEU A 142 1.05 -9.10 9.17
N CYS A 143 0.14 -8.62 8.31
CA CYS A 143 -0.08 -7.18 8.16
C CYS A 143 -0.60 -6.53 9.45
N ARG A 144 -1.50 -7.20 10.19
CA ARG A 144 -1.99 -6.71 11.49
C ARG A 144 -0.88 -6.64 12.55
N ARG A 145 -0.02 -7.66 12.63
CA ARG A 145 1.12 -7.69 13.57
C ARG A 145 2.14 -6.62 13.22
N PHE A 146 2.40 -6.41 11.93
CA PHE A 146 3.23 -5.32 11.42
C PHE A 146 2.66 -3.96 11.83
N GLN A 147 1.39 -3.67 11.52
CA GLN A 147 0.74 -2.42 11.94
C GLN A 147 0.75 -2.26 13.47
N GLY A 148 0.52 -3.34 14.21
CA GLY A 148 0.57 -3.36 15.67
C GLY A 148 1.95 -2.98 16.21
N LYS A 149 3.05 -3.38 15.55
CA LYS A 149 4.41 -2.92 15.91
C LYS A 149 4.56 -1.43 15.71
N LEU A 150 4.07 -0.88 14.59
CA LEU A 150 4.14 0.56 14.33
C LEU A 150 3.34 1.38 15.36
N ASN A 151 2.23 0.82 15.85
CA ASN A 151 1.34 1.47 16.80
C ASN A 151 1.81 1.43 18.27
N ARG A 152 2.93 0.76 18.60
CA ARG A 152 3.34 0.49 20.00
C ARG A 152 3.50 1.74 20.88
N LYS A 153 3.96 2.85 20.31
CA LYS A 153 4.23 4.11 21.04
C LYS A 153 3.29 5.25 20.66
N GLY A 154 2.26 4.96 19.87
CA GLY A 154 1.28 5.93 19.42
C GLY A 154 0.61 5.49 18.13
N ALA A 155 -0.59 6.02 17.86
CA ALA A 155 -1.31 5.71 16.64
C ALA A 155 -0.56 6.26 15.42
N VAL A 156 -0.21 5.37 14.48
CA VAL A 156 0.28 5.77 13.16
C VAL A 156 -0.77 5.44 12.10
N PRO A 157 -0.81 6.16 10.97
CA PRO A 157 -1.73 5.81 9.89
C PRO A 157 -1.51 4.39 9.37
N PRO A 158 -2.53 3.76 8.75
CA PRO A 158 -2.39 2.42 8.20
C PRO A 158 -1.29 2.34 7.14
N VAL A 159 -0.32 1.45 7.34
CA VAL A 159 0.81 1.24 6.41
C VAL A 159 0.60 -0.05 5.65
N LYS A 160 0.61 0.06 4.32
CA LYS A 160 0.44 -1.07 3.41
C LYS A 160 1.79 -1.58 2.93
N ILE A 161 1.98 -2.89 3.01
CA ILE A 161 3.15 -3.58 2.45
C ILE A 161 2.95 -3.90 0.95
N ALA A 162 4.02 -3.93 0.18
CA ALA A 162 3.98 -4.26 -1.24
C ALA A 162 4.13 -5.76 -1.49
N ILE A 163 3.09 -6.41 -1.99
CA ILE A 163 3.11 -7.79 -2.45
C ILE A 163 3.58 -7.82 -3.91
N SER A 164 4.73 -8.45 -4.14
CA SER A 164 5.35 -8.59 -5.46
C SER A 164 5.00 -9.92 -6.13
N SER A 165 4.42 -10.86 -5.40
CA SER A 165 3.90 -12.13 -5.93
C SER A 165 2.93 -12.82 -4.99
N ALA A 166 1.97 -13.57 -5.55
CA ALA A 166 1.12 -14.52 -4.82
C ALA A 166 1.10 -15.87 -5.57
N ILE A 167 -0.04 -16.37 -6.07
CA ILE A 167 -0.08 -17.60 -6.86
C ILE A 167 0.72 -17.43 -8.17
N ARG A 168 1.60 -18.40 -8.47
CA ARG A 168 2.28 -18.51 -9.77
C ARG A 168 2.11 -19.94 -10.28
N PRO A 169 1.26 -20.20 -11.29
CA PRO A 169 1.09 -21.53 -11.85
C PRO A 169 2.40 -22.14 -12.36
N VAL A 170 2.45 -23.45 -12.52
CA VAL A 170 3.66 -24.15 -13.04
C VAL A 170 4.06 -23.62 -14.43
N THR A 171 3.09 -23.36 -15.31
CA THR A 171 3.34 -22.77 -16.64
C THR A 171 3.99 -21.39 -16.57
N TYR A 172 3.64 -20.57 -15.59
CA TYR A 172 4.23 -19.25 -15.37
C TYR A 172 5.75 -19.33 -15.17
N GLN A 173 6.23 -20.39 -14.51
CA GLN A 173 7.67 -20.61 -14.29
C GLN A 173 8.37 -21.02 -15.59
N THR A 174 7.71 -21.76 -16.49
CA THR A 174 8.31 -22.19 -17.76
C THR A 174 8.60 -21.04 -18.72
N ASP A 175 7.84 -19.95 -18.66
CA ASP A 175 8.12 -18.75 -19.45
C ASP A 175 9.23 -17.86 -18.86
N LEU A 176 9.50 -17.98 -17.55
CA LEU A 176 10.73 -17.47 -16.93
C LEU A 176 11.95 -18.32 -17.33
N ARG A 177 11.80 -19.65 -17.46
CA ARG A 177 12.88 -20.57 -17.88
C ARG A 177 13.42 -20.27 -19.26
N LYS A 178 12.59 -19.81 -20.22
CA LYS A 178 13.05 -19.40 -21.56
C LYS A 178 14.08 -18.26 -21.52
N ARG A 179 14.14 -17.49 -20.42
CA ARG A 179 15.07 -16.37 -20.23
C ARG A 179 16.22 -16.67 -19.27
N ASN A 180 16.13 -17.72 -18.44
CA ASN A 180 17.16 -18.11 -17.46
C ASN A 180 17.25 -19.64 -17.30
N LEU A 181 18.26 -20.25 -17.94
CA LEU A 181 18.55 -21.70 -17.89
C LEU A 181 18.93 -22.22 -16.48
N ASN A 182 19.31 -21.32 -15.56
CA ASN A 182 19.79 -21.63 -14.20
C ASN A 182 18.72 -21.55 -13.09
N ALA A 183 17.44 -21.33 -13.43
CA ALA A 183 16.38 -21.28 -12.43
C ALA A 183 16.07 -22.68 -11.88
N GLY A 184 16.14 -22.85 -10.55
CA GLY A 184 15.83 -24.11 -9.86
C GLY A 184 14.40 -24.61 -10.16
N LEU A 185 14.24 -25.94 -10.15
CA LEU A 185 13.06 -26.69 -10.63
C LEU A 185 11.81 -26.60 -9.74
N GLU A 186 11.94 -26.21 -8.48
CA GLU A 186 10.86 -26.30 -7.49
C GLU A 186 10.60 -24.95 -6.83
N SER A 187 9.32 -24.57 -6.76
CA SER A 187 8.86 -23.33 -6.12
C SER A 187 7.57 -23.64 -5.36
N SER A 188 7.38 -22.93 -4.25
CA SER A 188 6.23 -23.08 -3.36
C SER A 188 5.00 -22.26 -3.81
N HIS A 189 5.18 -21.30 -4.73
CA HIS A 189 4.08 -20.44 -5.22
C HIS A 189 2.93 -21.16 -5.93
N PRO A 190 3.14 -22.22 -6.74
CA PRO A 190 2.04 -22.92 -7.40
C PRO A 190 1.00 -23.51 -6.45
N TYR A 191 1.34 -23.67 -5.17
CA TYR A 191 0.44 -24.26 -4.18
C TYR A 191 -0.46 -23.22 -3.50
N GLY A 192 -0.25 -21.93 -3.78
CA GLY A 192 -1.04 -20.84 -3.20
C GLY A 192 -0.75 -20.58 -1.72
N VAL A 193 0.31 -21.14 -1.17
CA VAL A 193 0.68 -20.99 0.26
C VAL A 193 1.79 -19.96 0.49
N SER A 194 2.39 -19.48 -0.59
CA SER A 194 3.53 -18.57 -0.56
C SER A 194 3.29 -17.29 -1.35
N PHE A 195 3.93 -16.22 -0.89
CA PHE A 195 3.90 -14.90 -1.51
C PHE A 195 5.23 -14.18 -1.29
N ASP A 196 5.53 -13.22 -2.16
CA ASP A 196 6.73 -12.39 -2.07
C ASP A 196 6.34 -10.98 -1.63
N ILE A 197 7.10 -10.41 -0.70
CA ILE A 197 6.92 -9.05 -0.19
C ILE A 197 8.15 -8.23 -0.54
N PHE A 198 8.01 -7.08 -1.22
CA PHE A 198 9.14 -6.16 -1.36
C PHE A 198 9.51 -5.60 0.01
N TYR A 199 10.80 -5.60 0.33
CA TYR A 199 11.24 -5.17 1.65
C TYR A 199 11.37 -3.65 1.79
N ASP A 200 11.43 -2.89 0.70
CA ASP A 200 11.62 -1.42 0.71
C ASP A 200 10.37 -0.62 0.26
N ASP A 201 9.32 -1.28 -0.23
CA ASP A 201 8.16 -0.60 -0.84
C ASP A 201 6.94 -0.60 0.09
N TYR A 202 6.47 0.60 0.43
CA TYR A 202 5.37 0.82 1.37
C TYR A 202 4.44 1.93 0.88
N PHE A 203 3.19 1.90 1.35
CA PHE A 203 2.22 2.96 1.12
C PHE A 203 1.53 3.34 2.43
N VAL A 204 1.63 4.62 2.82
CA VAL A 204 0.95 5.15 4.00
C VAL A 204 -0.45 5.64 3.61
N SER A 205 -1.47 5.09 4.26
CA SER A 205 -2.87 5.44 4.01
C SER A 205 -3.19 6.70 4.78
N LEU A 206 -3.07 7.83 4.08
CA LEU A 206 -3.36 9.14 4.63
C LEU A 206 -4.87 9.36 4.78
N PRO A 207 -5.29 10.20 5.75
CA PRO A 207 -6.70 10.55 5.92
C PRO A 207 -7.31 11.09 4.63
N ASP A 208 -8.59 10.77 4.42
CA ASP A 208 -9.35 11.39 3.34
C ASP A 208 -9.45 12.90 3.55
N ALA A 209 -9.51 13.62 2.44
CA ALA A 209 -9.58 15.08 2.44
C ALA A 209 -10.81 15.59 3.21
N SER A 210 -10.65 15.99 4.47
CA SER A 210 -11.64 16.77 5.21
C SER A 210 -11.57 18.24 4.78
N GLY A 211 -11.76 18.49 3.48
CA GLY A 211 -11.79 19.84 2.91
C GLY A 211 -13.19 20.46 3.04
N ARG A 212 -13.26 21.73 3.41
CA ARG A 212 -14.54 22.46 3.52
C ARG A 212 -15.20 22.67 2.16
N LEU A 213 -14.41 22.72 1.08
CA LEU A 213 -14.87 22.95 -0.29
C LEU A 213 -14.71 21.71 -1.18
N PRO A 214 -15.56 21.53 -2.20
CA PRO A 214 -15.36 20.47 -3.21
C PRO A 214 -14.00 20.56 -3.91
N LEU A 215 -13.53 21.78 -4.19
CA LEU A 215 -12.23 22.01 -4.85
C LEU A 215 -11.06 21.51 -4.00
N SER A 216 -11.03 21.82 -2.70
CA SER A 216 -9.96 21.34 -1.82
C SER A 216 -9.98 19.82 -1.69
N ARG A 217 -11.16 19.20 -1.61
CA ARG A 217 -11.30 17.74 -1.63
C ARG A 217 -10.77 17.08 -2.90
N ALA A 218 -11.01 17.68 -4.07
CA ALA A 218 -10.50 17.19 -5.34
C ALA A 218 -8.97 17.29 -5.43
N VAL A 219 -8.40 18.41 -4.98
CA VAL A 219 -6.94 18.61 -4.95
C VAL A 219 -6.28 17.64 -3.97
N VAL A 220 -6.75 17.57 -2.72
CA VAL A 220 -6.17 16.71 -1.69
C VAL A 220 -6.30 15.23 -2.05
N SER A 221 -7.44 14.77 -2.56
CA SER A 221 -7.59 13.36 -2.96
C SER A 221 -6.61 12.95 -4.07
N THR A 222 -6.28 13.86 -4.98
CA THR A 222 -5.24 13.66 -6.00
C THR A 222 -3.84 13.55 -5.37
N LEU A 223 -3.58 14.33 -4.32
CA LEU A 223 -2.32 14.35 -3.59
C LEU A 223 -2.15 13.16 -2.64
N ASN A 224 -3.23 12.65 -2.03
CA ASN A 224 -3.22 11.55 -1.05
C ASN A 224 -2.42 10.35 -1.54
N ARG A 225 -2.69 9.90 -2.77
CA ARG A 225 -1.98 8.74 -3.34
C ARG A 225 -0.48 9.02 -3.48
N LYS A 226 -0.09 10.21 -3.93
CA LYS A 226 1.32 10.55 -4.14
C LYS A 226 2.05 10.67 -2.81
N PHE A 227 1.48 11.37 -1.83
CA PHE A 227 2.10 11.52 -0.52
C PHE A 227 2.14 10.22 0.29
N GLY A 228 1.17 9.32 0.10
CA GLY A 228 1.22 7.98 0.70
C GLY A 228 2.46 7.19 0.29
N PHE A 229 2.85 7.24 -1.00
CA PHE A 229 4.11 6.64 -1.47
C PHE A 229 5.33 7.42 -1.03
N VAL A 230 5.30 8.76 -1.06
CA VAL A 230 6.43 9.60 -0.59
C VAL A 230 6.75 9.32 0.88
N LEU A 231 5.73 9.21 1.74
CA LEU A 231 5.92 8.82 3.13
C LEU A 231 6.44 7.39 3.25
N GLY A 232 5.91 6.47 2.43
CA GLY A 232 6.42 5.09 2.33
C GLY A 232 7.92 5.05 2.08
N ASP A 233 8.40 5.88 1.15
CA ASP A 233 9.80 5.93 0.74
C ASP A 233 10.70 6.69 1.73
N SER A 234 10.16 7.77 2.35
CA SER A 234 10.82 8.53 3.42
C SER A 234 11.08 7.65 4.65
N LEU A 235 10.09 6.84 5.02
CA LEU A 235 10.06 6.01 6.24
C LEU A 235 10.43 4.54 5.97
N ARG A 236 10.95 4.23 4.78
CA ARG A 236 11.21 2.85 4.33
C ARG A 236 12.08 2.07 5.31
N ARG A 237 13.04 2.71 5.96
CA ARG A 237 13.97 2.05 6.88
C ARG A 237 13.25 1.60 8.15
N GLN A 238 12.35 2.44 8.69
CA GLN A 238 11.54 2.14 9.87
C GLN A 238 10.58 0.99 9.57
N PHE A 239 9.89 1.07 8.43
CA PHE A 239 8.95 0.05 8.01
C PHE A 239 9.64 -1.28 7.71
N ARG A 240 10.80 -1.26 7.05
CA ARG A 240 11.57 -2.47 6.79
C ARG A 240 12.06 -3.15 8.07
N ALA A 241 12.52 -2.38 9.05
CA ALA A 241 12.89 -2.92 10.35
C ALA A 241 11.69 -3.58 11.05
N ALA A 242 10.55 -2.89 11.11
CA ALA A 242 9.33 -3.42 11.72
C ALA A 242 8.82 -4.67 10.99
N LEU A 243 8.84 -4.69 9.66
CA LEU A 243 8.42 -5.85 8.85
C LEU A 243 9.35 -7.05 9.08
N ALA A 244 10.67 -6.84 9.05
CA ALA A 244 11.64 -7.90 9.31
C ALA A 244 11.45 -8.52 10.69
N GLU A 245 11.24 -7.70 11.72
CA GLU A 245 10.91 -8.21 13.06
C GLU A 245 9.59 -8.96 13.11
N THR A 246 8.55 -8.48 12.42
CA THR A 246 7.27 -9.20 12.37
C THR A 246 7.45 -10.57 11.72
N LEU A 247 8.23 -10.67 10.65
CA LEU A 247 8.54 -11.94 10.01
C LEU A 247 9.29 -12.88 10.95
N MET A 248 10.31 -12.39 11.65
CA MET A 248 11.07 -13.19 12.63
C MET A 248 10.19 -13.67 13.78
N ASP A 249 9.36 -12.80 14.36
CA ASP A 249 8.46 -13.17 15.46
C ASP A 249 7.47 -14.26 15.02
N LEU A 250 6.83 -14.08 13.85
CA LEU A 250 5.88 -15.07 13.31
C LEU A 250 6.55 -16.39 12.93
N GLN A 251 7.81 -16.32 12.51
CA GLN A 251 8.62 -17.50 12.23
C GLN A 251 8.97 -18.26 13.51
N ASP A 252 9.39 -17.55 14.57
CA ASP A 252 9.66 -18.15 15.89
C ASP A 252 8.37 -18.70 16.54
N GLU A 253 7.20 -18.10 16.27
CA GLU A 253 5.87 -18.62 16.64
C GLU A 253 5.43 -19.86 15.81
N GLY A 254 6.19 -20.27 14.81
CA GLY A 254 5.87 -21.41 13.95
C GLY A 254 4.65 -21.17 13.05
N LEU A 255 4.41 -19.92 12.63
CA LEU A 255 3.27 -19.55 11.78
C LEU A 255 3.63 -19.42 10.31
N LEU A 256 4.89 -19.09 10.02
CA LEU A 256 5.40 -18.93 8.66
C LEU A 256 6.88 -19.28 8.59
N TYR A 257 7.38 -19.51 7.39
CA TYR A 257 8.80 -19.41 7.07
C TYR A 257 9.04 -18.19 6.19
N ALA A 258 10.15 -17.49 6.42
CA ALA A 258 10.55 -16.33 5.64
C ALA A 258 12.01 -16.44 5.21
N ILE A 259 12.28 -16.13 3.93
CA ILE A 259 13.63 -16.06 3.36
C ILE A 259 13.90 -14.65 2.87
N LEU A 260 15.01 -14.05 3.28
CA LEU A 260 15.52 -12.82 2.65
C LEU A 260 16.18 -13.12 1.28
N GLU A 261 15.50 -12.74 0.19
CA GLU A 261 16.01 -12.85 -1.17
C GLU A 261 16.68 -11.55 -1.64
N LYS A 262 17.98 -11.39 -1.34
CA LYS A 262 18.74 -10.18 -1.68
C LYS A 262 18.70 -9.80 -3.16
N ARG A 263 18.79 -10.78 -4.07
CA ARG A 263 18.83 -10.55 -5.52
C ARG A 263 17.51 -9.98 -6.06
N GLN A 264 16.38 -10.44 -5.52
CA GLN A 264 15.04 -10.02 -5.95
C GLN A 264 14.50 -8.84 -5.14
N ARG A 265 15.23 -8.44 -4.10
CA ARG A 265 14.86 -7.38 -3.14
C ARG A 265 13.54 -7.65 -2.40
N CYS A 266 13.25 -8.92 -2.10
CA CYS A 266 12.01 -9.32 -1.42
C CYS A 266 12.25 -10.28 -0.26
N TYR A 267 11.22 -10.47 0.56
CA TYR A 267 11.06 -11.62 1.43
C TYR A 267 10.17 -12.65 0.74
N HIS A 268 10.65 -13.88 0.62
CA HIS A 268 9.82 -15.01 0.24
C HIS A 268 9.18 -15.59 1.49
N VAL A 269 7.84 -15.64 1.54
CA VAL A 269 7.09 -16.07 2.72
C VAL A 269 6.22 -17.26 2.38
N THR A 270 6.24 -18.29 3.22
CA THR A 270 5.33 -19.45 3.16
C THR A 270 4.59 -19.56 4.48
N ILE A 271 3.26 -19.56 4.42
CA ILE A 271 2.43 -19.73 5.62
C ILE A 271 2.34 -21.22 5.99
N LEU A 272 2.52 -21.53 7.26
CA LEU A 272 2.42 -22.90 7.77
C LEU A 272 0.97 -23.22 8.11
N LYS A 273 0.48 -24.35 7.59
CA LYS A 273 -0.83 -24.89 7.97
C LYS A 273 -0.68 -25.58 9.33
N LYS A 274 -1.38 -25.06 10.34
CA LYS A 274 -1.51 -25.73 11.64
C LYS A 274 -2.45 -26.92 11.56
#